data_AF-A0A2M7ZM86-F1
#
_entry.id   AF-A0A2M7ZM86-F1
#
_cell.length_a   1.000
_cell.length_b   1.000
_cell.length_c   1.000
_cell.angle_alpha   90.00
_cell.angle_beta   90.00
_cell.angle_gamma   90.00
#
_symmetry.space_group_name_H-M   'P 1'
#
loop_
_entity.id
_entity.type
_entity.pdbx_description
1 polymer ?
#
loop_
_entity_poly.entity_id
_entity_poly.type
_entity_poly.pdbx_seq_one_letter_code
_entity_poly.pdbx_strand_id
1 'polypeptide(L)' 'MARKCLIARQAKRVKLVAKYASLRKELKEKGDYDALQKLPKDSSPVRLKNRCMFTGRARSY' A
#
# COMPACT_ATOMS: atom_id res chain seq x y z
N MET A 1 16.74 -15.27 1.07
CA MET A 1 15.27 -15.04 1.00
C MET A 1 14.87 -13.93 1.95
N ALA A 2 13.77 -13.20 1.68
CA ALA A 2 13.29 -12.18 2.60
C ALA A 2 12.67 -12.77 3.87
N ARG A 3 12.72 -12.03 4.98
CA ARG A 3 12.03 -12.43 6.22
C ARG A 3 10.53 -12.56 5.99
N LYS A 4 9.90 -13.63 6.47
CA LYS A 4 8.46 -13.90 6.33
C LYS A 4 7.58 -12.73 6.78
N CYS A 5 7.99 -12.04 7.87
CA CYS A 5 7.31 -10.85 8.37
C CYS A 5 7.22 -9.71 7.35
N LEU A 6 8.22 -9.53 6.49
CA LEU A 6 8.25 -8.47 5.47
C LEU A 6 7.28 -8.77 4.32
N ILE A 7 7.16 -10.05 3.95
CA ILE A 7 6.21 -10.50 2.91
C ILE A 7 4.78 -10.31 3.43
N ALA A 8 4.50 -10.72 4.67
CA ALA A 8 3.20 -10.52 5.31
C ALA A 8 2.83 -9.02 5.43
N ARG A 9 3.81 -8.16 5.75
CA ARG A 9 3.60 -6.70 5.79
C ARG A 9 3.21 -6.13 4.43
N GLN A 10 3.86 -6.59 3.36
CA GLN A 10 3.53 -6.17 2.00
C GLN A 10 2.14 -6.66 1.58
N ALA A 11 1.79 -7.91 1.90
CA ALA A 11 0.46 -8.46 1.64
C ALA A 11 -0.65 -7.67 2.37
N LYS A 12 -0.43 -7.28 3.64
CA LYS A 12 -1.36 -6.44 4.39
C LYS A 12 -1.57 -5.07 3.73
N ARG A 13 -0.50 -4.45 3.21
CA ARG A 13 -0.59 -3.18 2.48
C ARG A 13 -1.39 -3.30 1.20
N VAL A 14 -1.17 -4.34 0.39
CA VAL A 14 -1.93 -4.58 -0.84
C VAL A 14 -3.43 -4.67 -0.55
N LYS A 15 -3.82 -5.42 0.49
CA LYS A 15 -5.22 -5.53 0.93
C LYS A 15 -5.81 -4.19 1.35
N LEU A 16 -5.06 -3.39 2.11
CA LEU A 16 -5.51 -2.06 2.55
C LEU A 16 -5.65 -1.07 1.37
N VAL A 17 -4.70 -1.08 0.44
CA VAL A 17 -4.77 -0.22 -0.75
C VAL A 17 -6.00 -0.59 -1.59
N ALA A 18 -6.28 -1.88 -1.79
CA ALA A 18 -7.47 -2.32 -2.51
C ALA A 18 -8.77 -1.87 -1.81
N LYS A 19 -8.83 -1.97 -0.47
CA LYS A 19 -10.01 -1.56 0.32
C LYS A 19 -10.31 -0.05 0.21
N TYR A 20 -9.29 0.80 0.21
CA TYR A 20 -9.46 2.26 0.24
C TYR A 20 -9.24 2.93 -1.12
N ALA A 21 -9.13 2.17 -2.21
CA ALA A 21 -8.83 2.71 -3.53
C ALA A 21 -9.91 3.65 -4.05
N SER A 22 -11.19 3.29 -3.91
CA SER A 22 -12.34 4.11 -4.33
C SER A 22 -12.43 5.40 -3.51
N LEU A 23 -12.48 5.26 -2.18
CA LEU A 23 -12.62 6.37 -1.25
C LEU A 23 -11.48 7.40 -1.40
N ARG A 24 -10.27 6.95 -1.72
CA ARG A 24 -9.12 7.82 -1.93
C ARG A 24 -9.13 8.52 -3.30
N LYS A 25 -9.77 7.95 -4.32
CA LYS A 25 -9.99 8.64 -5.61
C LYS A 25 -10.99 9.78 -5.42
N GLU A 26 -12.13 9.49 -4.79
CA GLU A 26 -13.17 10.48 -4.49
C GLU A 26 -12.65 11.65 -3.66
N LEU A 27 -11.86 11.35 -2.61
CA LEU A 27 -11.26 12.41 -1.77
C LEU A 27 -10.19 13.24 -2.49
N LYS A 28 -9.48 12.66 -3.47
CA LYS A 28 -8.54 13.41 -4.30
C LYS A 28 -9.25 14.33 -5.28
N GLU A 29 -10.36 13.89 -5.86
CA GLU A 29 -11.18 14.69 -6.78
C GLU A 29 -11.85 15.85 -6.05
N LYS A 30 -12.29 15.64 -4.81
CA LYS A 30 -12.86 16.68 -3.94
C LYS A 30 -11.83 17.69 -3.42
N GLY A 31 -10.53 17.36 -3.45
CA GLY A 31 -9.46 18.22 -2.93
C GLY A 31 -9.41 18.30 -1.39
N ASP A 32 -10.10 17.41 -0.68
CA ASP A 32 -10.14 17.38 0.79
C ASP A 32 -8.90 16.68 1.38
N TYR A 33 -7.84 17.46 1.58
CA TYR A 33 -6.57 16.94 2.09
C TYR A 33 -6.63 16.48 3.55
N ASP A 34 -7.49 17.07 4.39
CA ASP A 34 -7.66 16.68 5.80
C ASP A 34 -8.33 15.31 5.94
N ALA A 35 -9.35 15.04 5.13
CA ALA A 35 -10.00 13.73 5.08
C ALA A 35 -9.04 12.66 4.52
N LEU A 36 -8.19 13.05 3.56
CA LEU A 36 -7.18 12.17 2.99
C LEU A 36 -6.07 11.80 4.00
N GLN A 37 -5.72 12.71 4.93
CA GLN A 37 -4.75 12.45 5.99
C GLN A 37 -5.30 11.53 7.10
N LYS A 38 -6.62 11.56 7.37
CA LYS A 38 -7.27 10.68 8.35
C LYS A 38 -7.22 9.20 7.95
N LEU A 39 -6.97 8.89 6.68
CA LEU A 39 -6.86 7.52 6.19
C LEU A 39 -5.63 6.79 6.77
N PRO A 40 -5.69 5.46 6.92
CA PRO A 40 -4.54 4.67 7.35
C PRO A 40 -3.35 4.92 6.43
N LYS A 41 -2.17 5.22 6.98
CA LYS A 41 -0.96 5.56 6.19
C LYS A 41 -0.60 4.49 5.15
N ASP A 42 -0.79 3.22 5.50
CA ASP A 42 -0.51 2.05 4.65
C ASP A 42 -1.56 1.80 3.53
N SER A 43 -2.67 2.56 3.51
CA SER A 43 -3.63 2.58 2.40
C SER A 43 -3.11 3.33 1.16
N SER A 44 -1.95 3.98 1.27
CA SER A 44 -1.37 4.72 0.15
C SER A 44 -0.68 3.80 -0.84
N PRO A 45 -1.03 3.88 -2.14
CA PRO A 45 -0.35 3.09 -3.16
C PRO A 45 1.15 3.41 -3.25
N VAL A 46 1.57 4.61 -2.86
CA VAL A 46 2.98 5.06 -2.83
C VAL A 46 3.84 4.21 -1.87
N ARG A 47 3.23 3.57 -0.87
CA ARG A 47 3.96 2.73 0.11
C ARG A 47 4.15 1.28 -0.34
N LEU A 48 3.58 0.89 -1.48
CA LEU A 48 3.81 -0.44 -2.03
C LEU A 48 5.23 -0.53 -2.59
N LYS A 49 5.93 -1.62 -2.27
CA LYS A 49 7.23 -1.94 -2.86
C LYS A 49 7.08 -3.23 -3.63
N ASN A 50 7.56 -3.26 -4.87
CA ASN A 50 7.56 -4.49 -5.67
C ASN A 50 8.33 -5.59 -4.91
N ARG A 51 7.70 -6.79 -4.91
CA ARG A 51 7.92 -8.15 -4.30
C ARG A 51 8.31 -9.31 -5.25
N CYS A 52 9.47 -9.98 -5.11
CA CYS A 52 10.05 -10.88 -6.11
C CYS A 52 9.29 -12.13 -5.85
N MET A 53 8.59 -12.60 -6.86
CA MET A 53 7.53 -13.57 -6.67
C MET A 53 8.04 -14.83 -5.95
N PHE A 54 9.29 -15.21 -6.21
CA PHE A 54 9.92 -16.39 -5.63
C PHE A 54 10.64 -16.12 -4.29
N THR A 55 11.38 -15.02 -4.16
CA THR A 55 12.30 -14.82 -3.01
C THR A 55 11.95 -13.65 -2.08
N GLY A 56 11.04 -12.76 -2.51
CA GLY A 56 10.66 -11.55 -1.78
C GLY A 56 11.74 -10.47 -1.70
N ARG A 57 12.85 -10.59 -2.46
CA ARG A 57 14.03 -9.69 -2.46
C ARG A 57 13.65 -8.26 -2.82
N ALA A 58 13.83 -7.27 -1.95
CA ALA A 58 13.31 -5.91 -2.17
C ALA A 58 14.04 -5.04 -3.24
N ARG A 59 15.13 -5.54 -3.82
CA ARG A 59 15.96 -4.84 -4.84
C ARG A 59 16.06 -5.72 -6.08
N SER A 60 16.14 -5.08 -7.25
CA SER A 60 16.14 -5.71 -8.59
C SER A 60 14.88 -6.52 -8.84
N TYR A 61 13.89 -5.84 -9.41
CA TYR A 61 12.51 -6.31 -9.59
C TYR A 61 12.17 -6.63 -11.02
#